data_AF-A0A1Y1VWR2-F1
#
_entry.id   AF-A0A1Y1VWR2-F1
#
_cell.length_a   1.000
_cell.length_b   1.000
_cell.length_c   1.000
_cell.angle_alpha   90.00
_cell.angle_beta   90.00
_cell.angle_gamma   90.00
#
_symmetry.space_group_name_H-M   'P 1'
#
loop_
_entity.id
_entity.type
_entity.pdbx_description
1 polymer ?
#
loop_
_entity_poly.entity_id
_entity_poly.type
_entity_poly.pdbx_seq_one_letter_code
_entity_poly.pdbx_strand_id
1 'polypeptide(L)'
;MRVPIKCSSDLLHPAFIFPAFSFHGRRLQAIVKMSNIILTPDKPEYEGGSWHVEAMANERIIATGIYYYDVDNITESRLNFRQSVDSYLDCEEGDARGIRLAYGVELDENNSATLSQEPSGVEALNGRCICFPNTYLHQVSGFKLKDPSKPGHRKILAFFLIDPSMRIPSTKVVPPRQQGWWAEKVFELPLFGDLPLTIKDCLVEHIEWPMSLQKAKEERLKLMEERTAKNEDVSSSHFEQEFNLCEY
;
A
#
# COMPACT_ATOMS: atom_id res chain seq x y z
N MET A 1 -30.94 -23.52 37.90
CA MET A 1 -29.91 -24.57 37.72
C MET A 1 -28.88 -24.06 36.71
N ARG A 2 -27.67 -23.73 37.15
CA ARG A 2 -26.55 -23.42 36.25
C ARG A 2 -25.87 -24.73 35.90
N VAL A 3 -25.91 -25.12 34.64
CA VAL A 3 -25.11 -26.24 34.13
C VAL A 3 -23.69 -25.72 33.90
N PRO A 4 -22.66 -26.27 34.56
CA PRO A 4 -21.29 -25.87 34.30
C PRO A 4 -20.82 -26.48 32.98
N ILE A 5 -20.45 -25.62 32.02
CA ILE A 5 -19.74 -26.03 30.81
C ILE A 5 -18.31 -26.35 31.24
N LYS A 6 -17.99 -27.65 31.35
CA LYS A 6 -16.60 -28.10 31.43
C LYS A 6 -15.98 -27.93 30.05
N CYS A 7 -15.16 -26.91 29.88
CA CYS A 7 -14.27 -26.83 28.72
C CYS A 7 -13.20 -27.93 28.92
N SER A 8 -13.32 -29.02 28.17
CA SER A 8 -12.31 -30.07 28.09
C SER A 8 -11.05 -29.47 27.46
N SER A 9 -9.91 -29.57 28.15
CA SER A 9 -8.60 -29.08 27.70
C SER A 9 -7.99 -29.87 26.54
N ASP A 10 -8.70 -30.86 26.01
CA ASP A 10 -8.08 -31.96 25.25
C ASP A 10 -8.39 -31.93 23.74
N LEU A 11 -8.83 -30.79 23.19
CA LEU A 11 -9.02 -30.59 21.74
C LEU A 11 -8.30 -29.36 21.20
N LEU A 12 -7.08 -29.10 21.68
CA LEU A 12 -6.14 -28.25 20.94
C LEU A 12 -5.68 -29.03 19.71
N HIS A 13 -6.36 -28.82 18.58
CA HIS A 13 -5.85 -29.10 17.25
C HIS A 13 -4.40 -28.59 17.19
N PRO A 14 -3.42 -29.35 16.63
CA PRO A 14 -2.04 -28.90 16.62
C PRO A 14 -2.00 -27.53 15.97
N ALA A 15 -1.66 -26.51 16.76
CA ALA A 15 -1.40 -25.18 16.25
C ALA A 15 -0.43 -25.36 15.09
N PHE A 16 -0.83 -24.98 13.89
CA PHE A 16 0.12 -24.84 12.79
C PHE A 16 1.12 -23.78 13.25
N ILE A 17 2.23 -24.23 13.83
CA ILE A 17 3.36 -23.39 14.17
C ILE A 17 3.96 -23.02 12.82
N PHE A 18 3.49 -21.93 12.22
CA PHE A 18 4.20 -21.30 11.12
C PHE A 18 5.60 -20.97 11.66
N PRO A 19 6.66 -21.59 11.12
CA PRO A 19 8.00 -21.32 11.62
C PRO A 19 8.29 -19.83 11.45
N ALA A 20 8.69 -19.17 12.53
CA ALA A 20 9.02 -17.75 12.49
C ALA A 20 10.09 -17.49 11.42
N PHE A 21 9.73 -16.75 10.37
CA PHE A 21 10.67 -16.41 9.31
C PHE A 21 11.65 -15.36 9.82
N SER A 22 12.91 -15.75 10.04
CA SER A 22 13.93 -14.81 10.52
C SER A 22 14.50 -13.95 9.39
N PHE A 23 14.42 -12.63 9.56
CA PHE A 23 15.10 -11.64 8.71
C PHE A 23 16.57 -11.43 9.06
N HIS A 24 17.04 -11.99 10.19
CA HIS A 24 18.41 -11.77 10.66
C HIS A 24 19.45 -12.26 9.65
N GLY A 25 20.47 -11.45 9.37
CA GLY A 25 21.54 -11.77 8.42
C GLY A 25 21.11 -11.78 6.94
N ARG A 26 19.85 -11.42 6.62
CA ARG A 26 19.36 -11.38 5.25
C ARG A 26 19.45 -9.98 4.66
N ARG A 27 19.73 -9.92 3.37
CA ARG A 27 19.62 -8.67 2.60
C ARG A 27 18.18 -8.50 2.13
N LEU A 28 17.50 -7.52 2.70
CA LEU A 28 16.12 -7.16 2.39
C LEU A 28 16.06 -6.25 1.16
N GLN A 29 14.90 -6.24 0.49
CA GLN A 29 14.57 -5.28 -0.56
C GLN A 29 13.30 -4.55 -0.17
N ALA A 30 13.24 -3.25 -0.46
CA ALA A 30 12.03 -2.47 -0.29
C ALA A 30 11.82 -1.55 -1.49
N ILE A 31 10.56 -1.30 -1.82
CA ILE A 31 10.16 -0.18 -2.67
C ILE A 31 9.92 1.01 -1.74
N VAL A 32 10.45 2.17 -2.09
CA VAL A 32 10.26 3.41 -1.33
C VAL A 32 9.39 4.36 -2.14
N LYS A 33 8.31 4.85 -1.54
CA LYS A 33 7.40 5.83 -2.16
C LYS A 33 7.22 7.03 -1.23
N MET A 34 7.27 8.23 -1.81
CA MET A 34 6.76 9.43 -1.15
C MET A 34 5.39 9.76 -1.73
N SER A 35 4.41 10.04 -0.87
CA SER A 35 3.08 10.47 -1.29
C SER A 35 2.59 11.61 -0.40
N ASN A 36 1.98 12.61 -1.00
CA ASN A 36 1.58 13.84 -0.35
C ASN A 36 0.14 14.18 -0.75
N ILE A 37 -0.71 14.45 0.25
CA ILE A 37 -2.00 15.06 0.05
C ILE A 37 -1.88 16.52 0.49
N ILE A 38 -2.18 17.44 -0.41
CA ILE A 38 -2.11 18.87 -0.15
C ILE A 38 -3.50 19.46 -0.40
N LEU A 39 -4.05 20.08 0.64
CA LEU A 39 -5.30 20.82 0.61
C LEU A 39 -5.01 22.31 0.55
N THR A 40 -5.82 23.02 -0.21
CA THR A 40 -5.73 24.47 -0.39
C THR A 40 -7.08 25.10 -0.08
N PRO A 41 -7.15 26.42 0.17
CA PRO A 41 -8.45 27.08 0.35
C PRO A 41 -9.44 26.84 -0.81
N ASP A 42 -8.94 26.72 -2.05
CA ASP A 42 -9.76 26.43 -3.24
C ASP A 42 -10.18 24.95 -3.36
N LYS A 43 -9.38 24.04 -2.79
CA LYS A 43 -9.66 22.60 -2.70
C LYS A 43 -9.45 22.13 -1.27
N PRO A 44 -10.41 22.42 -0.36
CA PRO A 44 -10.19 22.31 1.08
C PRO A 44 -10.46 20.92 1.65
N GLU A 45 -10.93 19.97 0.83
CA GLU A 45 -11.33 18.63 1.26
C GLU A 45 -10.70 17.56 0.35
N TYR A 46 -10.35 16.42 0.96
CA TYR A 46 -10.05 15.16 0.29
C TYR A 46 -11.10 14.14 0.72
N GLU A 47 -11.75 13.51 -0.26
CA GLU A 47 -12.91 12.64 -0.03
C GLU A 47 -12.55 11.32 0.63
N GLY A 48 -11.27 10.94 0.59
CA GLY A 48 -10.79 9.64 1.03
C GLY A 48 -10.31 8.81 -0.15
N GLY A 49 -9.74 7.67 0.19
CA GLY A 49 -9.26 6.71 -0.77
C GLY A 49 -10.19 5.53 -0.97
N SER A 50 -9.79 4.60 -1.82
CA SER A 50 -10.44 3.32 -2.00
C SER A 50 -9.79 2.24 -1.14
N TRP A 51 -10.53 1.15 -0.91
CA TRP A 51 -9.99 0.00 -0.20
C TRP A 51 -9.03 -0.78 -1.08
N HIS A 52 -7.77 -0.89 -0.66
CA HIS A 52 -6.75 -1.53 -1.48
C HIS A 52 -5.73 -2.37 -0.71
N VAL A 53 -5.07 -3.26 -1.46
CA VAL A 53 -3.84 -3.95 -1.07
C VAL A 53 -2.70 -3.41 -1.93
N GLU A 54 -1.48 -3.37 -1.39
CA GLU A 54 -0.34 -2.81 -2.11
C GLU A 54 0.17 -3.79 -3.17
N ALA A 55 0.23 -3.31 -4.41
CA ALA A 55 0.84 -3.92 -5.59
C ALA A 55 0.27 -5.27 -6.08
N MET A 56 0.90 -5.80 -7.12
CA MET A 56 0.53 -7.04 -7.80
C MET A 56 1.51 -8.17 -7.45
N ALA A 57 1.22 -9.39 -7.91
CA ALA A 57 2.02 -10.58 -7.62
C ALA A 57 3.49 -10.48 -8.08
N ASN A 58 3.82 -9.59 -9.03
CA ASN A 58 5.18 -9.36 -9.51
C ASN A 58 6.03 -8.50 -8.56
N GLU A 59 5.44 -7.59 -7.77
CA GLU A 59 6.19 -6.77 -6.81
C GLU A 59 6.48 -7.52 -5.50
N ARG A 60 5.73 -8.59 -5.19
CA ARG A 60 5.98 -9.50 -4.04
C ARG A 60 6.07 -8.78 -2.70
N ILE A 61 5.22 -7.76 -2.51
CA ILE A 61 5.15 -6.99 -1.27
C ILE A 61 4.47 -7.84 -0.19
N ILE A 62 5.14 -8.02 0.95
CA ILE A 62 4.64 -8.81 2.08
C ILE A 62 4.22 -7.95 3.28
N ALA A 63 4.74 -6.72 3.36
CA ALA A 63 4.40 -5.78 4.42
C ALA A 63 4.62 -4.34 3.97
N THR A 64 3.88 -3.44 4.58
CA THR A 64 3.94 -1.99 4.33
C THR A 64 4.28 -1.28 5.63
N GLY A 65 5.23 -0.36 5.56
CA GLY A 65 5.57 0.59 6.61
C GLY A 65 5.32 2.01 6.14
N ILE A 66 4.61 2.82 6.91
CA ILE A 66 4.31 4.22 6.59
C ILE A 66 4.84 5.11 7.70
N TYR A 67 5.58 6.15 7.32
CA TYR A 67 6.03 7.23 8.19
C TYR A 67 5.37 8.55 7.79
N TYR A 68 4.55 9.10 8.68
CA TYR A 68 3.90 10.41 8.52
C TYR A 68 4.87 11.51 8.94
N TYR A 69 5.74 11.94 8.04
CA TYR A 69 6.85 12.82 8.40
C TYR A 69 6.45 14.30 8.56
N ASP A 70 5.30 14.69 7.99
CA ASP A 70 4.81 16.07 8.05
C ASP A 70 3.28 16.07 7.85
N VAL A 71 2.55 16.40 8.91
CA VAL A 71 1.08 16.51 8.91
C VAL A 71 0.68 17.81 9.60
N ASP A 72 0.04 18.72 8.87
CA ASP A 72 -0.31 20.05 9.37
C ASP A 72 -1.63 20.57 8.80
N ASN A 73 -2.32 21.39 9.59
CA ASN A 73 -3.57 22.09 9.24
C ASN A 73 -4.68 21.23 8.61
N ILE A 74 -4.79 19.95 8.98
CA ILE A 74 -5.89 19.07 8.58
C ILE A 74 -6.66 18.51 9.77
N THR A 75 -7.94 18.21 9.57
CA THR A 75 -8.77 17.44 10.52
C THR A 75 -8.20 16.04 10.73
N GLU A 76 -8.77 15.28 11.68
CA GLU A 76 -8.38 13.88 11.86
C GLU A 76 -8.43 13.12 10.53
N SER A 77 -7.34 12.46 10.18
CA SER A 77 -7.22 11.56 9.04
C SER A 77 -6.83 10.19 9.59
N ARG A 78 -7.48 9.12 9.12
CA ARG A 78 -7.21 7.76 9.58
C ARG A 78 -6.81 6.85 8.42
N LEU A 79 -5.96 5.88 8.72
CA LEU A 79 -5.76 4.70 7.90
C LEU A 79 -6.62 3.58 8.46
N ASN A 80 -7.69 3.23 7.76
CA ASN A 80 -8.58 2.15 8.14
C ASN A 80 -8.04 0.83 7.60
N PHE A 81 -8.31 -0.26 8.32
CA PHE A 81 -7.93 -1.60 7.92
C PHE A 81 -9.16 -2.48 7.81
N ARG A 82 -9.14 -3.40 6.86
CA ARG A 82 -10.12 -4.46 6.70
C ARG A 82 -9.38 -5.77 6.42
N GLN A 83 -9.81 -6.86 7.02
CA GLN A 83 -9.25 -8.18 6.79
C GLN A 83 -10.37 -9.16 6.47
N SER A 84 -10.20 -9.97 5.43
CA SER A 84 -11.10 -11.09 5.16
C SER A 84 -10.90 -12.20 6.20
N VAL A 85 -12.01 -12.71 6.72
CA VAL A 85 -12.06 -13.87 7.61
C VAL A 85 -12.29 -15.10 6.73
N ASP A 86 -11.56 -16.18 7.00
CA ASP A 86 -11.71 -17.43 6.24
C ASP A 86 -13.15 -17.96 6.35
N SER A 87 -13.67 -18.52 5.26
CA SER A 87 -15.01 -19.13 5.21
C SER A 87 -15.10 -20.40 6.04
N TYR A 88 -13.97 -21.00 6.40
CA TYR A 88 -13.88 -22.06 7.41
C TYR A 88 -13.73 -21.46 8.80
N LEU A 89 -14.81 -20.86 9.30
CA LEU A 89 -14.95 -20.62 10.73
C LEU A 89 -15.27 -21.96 11.39
N ASP A 90 -14.33 -22.50 12.18
CA ASP A 90 -14.58 -23.62 13.10
C ASP A 90 -15.49 -23.16 14.25
N CYS A 91 -16.74 -22.84 13.93
CA CYS A 91 -17.78 -22.49 14.88
C CYS A 91 -18.84 -23.60 14.87
N GLU A 92 -19.37 -23.93 16.05
CA GLU A 92 -20.54 -24.82 16.13
C GLU A 92 -21.71 -24.20 15.36
N GLU A 93 -22.46 -25.03 14.62
CA GLU A 93 -23.64 -24.59 13.88
C GLU A 93 -24.59 -23.79 14.80
N GLY A 94 -24.85 -22.53 14.44
CA GLY A 94 -25.76 -21.65 15.16
C GLY A 94 -25.14 -20.78 16.27
N ASP A 95 -23.82 -20.82 16.51
CA ASP A 95 -23.17 -19.92 17.49
C ASP A 95 -22.88 -18.52 16.93
N ALA A 96 -23.94 -17.81 16.54
CA ALA A 96 -23.87 -16.43 16.07
C ALA A 96 -23.18 -15.49 17.09
N ARG A 97 -23.34 -15.79 18.39
CA ARG A 97 -22.74 -14.99 19.47
C ARG A 97 -21.22 -15.21 19.56
N GLY A 98 -20.76 -16.46 19.44
CA GLY A 98 -19.34 -16.80 19.41
C GLY A 98 -18.65 -16.23 18.18
N ILE A 99 -19.28 -16.33 17.01
CA ILE A 99 -18.78 -15.73 15.76
C ILE A 99 -18.58 -14.22 15.92
N ARG A 100 -19.57 -13.51 16.48
CA ARG A 100 -19.48 -12.07 16.75
C ARG A 100 -18.39 -11.71 17.76
N LEU A 101 -18.25 -12.47 18.84
CA LEU A 101 -17.27 -12.16 19.88
C LEU A 101 -15.83 -12.49 19.47
N ALA A 102 -15.62 -13.61 18.76
CA ALA A 102 -14.29 -14.05 18.35
C ALA A 102 -13.81 -13.35 17.08
N TYR A 103 -14.72 -13.08 16.14
CA TYR A 103 -14.36 -12.57 14.81
C TYR A 103 -14.97 -11.21 14.48
N GLY A 104 -15.80 -10.61 15.34
CA GLY A 104 -16.43 -9.32 15.04
C GLY A 104 -17.42 -9.36 13.87
N VAL A 105 -17.83 -10.55 13.44
CA VAL A 105 -18.73 -10.77 12.29
C VAL A 105 -20.18 -10.85 12.78
N GLU A 106 -21.07 -10.07 12.19
CA GLU A 106 -22.52 -10.13 12.46
C GLU A 106 -23.24 -10.91 11.35
N LEU A 107 -24.05 -11.89 11.73
CA LEU A 107 -24.88 -12.67 10.80
C LEU A 107 -26.20 -11.93 10.51
N ASP A 108 -26.63 -11.94 9.26
CA ASP A 108 -27.93 -11.44 8.82
C ASP A 108 -29.08 -12.42 9.13
N GLU A 109 -30.30 -12.04 8.76
CA GLU A 109 -31.52 -12.84 8.97
C GLU A 109 -31.50 -14.19 8.22
N ASN A 110 -30.65 -14.34 7.21
CA ASN A 110 -30.46 -15.55 6.43
C ASN A 110 -29.24 -16.37 6.90
N ASN A 111 -28.67 -16.03 8.06
CA ASN A 111 -27.47 -16.65 8.63
C ASN A 111 -26.23 -16.51 7.72
N SER A 112 -26.19 -15.42 6.94
CA SER A 112 -25.11 -15.03 6.05
C SER A 112 -24.35 -13.85 6.65
N ALA A 113 -23.05 -13.72 6.36
CA ALA A 113 -22.29 -12.56 6.85
C ALA A 113 -21.19 -12.15 5.89
N THR A 114 -20.91 -10.86 5.89
CA THR A 114 -19.67 -10.34 5.35
C THR A 114 -18.54 -10.78 6.28
N LEU A 115 -17.73 -11.72 5.82
CA LEU A 115 -16.56 -12.22 6.54
C LEU A 115 -15.42 -11.20 6.50
N SER A 116 -15.65 -9.99 7.01
CA SER A 116 -14.63 -8.95 7.08
C SER A 116 -14.56 -8.37 8.48
N GLN A 117 -13.37 -8.42 9.07
CA GLN A 117 -13.04 -7.66 10.26
C GLN A 117 -12.62 -6.25 9.86
N GLU A 118 -13.10 -5.25 10.60
CA GLU A 118 -12.66 -3.87 10.49
C GLU A 118 -11.89 -3.49 11.76
N PRO A 119 -10.59 -3.84 11.87
CA PRO A 119 -9.75 -3.30 12.93
C PRO A 119 -9.86 -1.77 12.94
N SER A 120 -10.06 -1.20 14.12
CA SER A 120 -10.19 0.25 14.26
C SER A 120 -9.02 0.95 13.58
N GLY A 121 -9.31 1.93 12.72
CA GLY A 121 -8.29 2.63 11.95
C GLY A 121 -7.28 3.38 12.83
N VAL A 122 -6.09 3.63 12.30
CA VAL A 122 -5.02 4.35 12.99
C VAL A 122 -4.96 5.79 12.50
N GLU A 123 -5.01 6.76 13.41
CA GLU A 123 -4.89 8.17 13.06
C GLU A 123 -3.51 8.50 12.44
N ALA A 124 -3.47 9.37 11.44
CA ALA A 124 -2.27 9.84 10.76
C ALA A 124 -1.66 11.04 11.50
N LEU A 125 -1.01 10.78 12.65
CA LEU A 125 -0.33 11.83 13.42
C LEU A 125 1.06 12.17 12.84
N ASN A 126 1.45 13.43 12.94
CA ASN A 126 2.80 13.88 12.61
C ASN A 126 3.85 13.10 13.43
N GLY A 127 4.87 12.59 12.76
CA GLY A 127 5.92 11.75 13.34
C GLY A 127 5.54 10.28 13.60
N ARG A 128 4.31 9.86 13.29
CA ARG A 128 3.88 8.47 13.52
C ARG A 128 4.45 7.52 12.48
N CYS A 129 4.90 6.35 12.93
CA CYS A 129 5.22 5.20 12.10
C CYS A 129 4.20 4.10 12.32
N ILE A 130 3.75 3.44 11.25
CA ILE A 130 2.90 2.26 11.30
C ILE A 130 3.47 1.19 10.38
N CYS A 131 3.36 -0.07 10.77
CA CYS A 131 3.75 -1.21 9.96
C CYS A 131 2.64 -2.27 10.03
N PHE A 132 2.27 -2.83 8.88
CA PHE A 132 1.21 -3.84 8.78
C PHE A 132 1.53 -4.85 7.66
N PRO A 133 1.05 -6.09 7.78
CA PRO A 133 1.20 -7.08 6.72
C PRO A 133 0.39 -6.67 5.49
N ASN A 134 0.86 -7.03 4.29
CA ASN A 134 0.15 -6.77 3.03
C ASN A 134 -1.04 -7.72 2.80
N THR A 135 -1.61 -8.25 3.88
CA THR A 135 -2.84 -9.05 3.91
C THR A 135 -4.05 -8.21 4.32
N TYR A 136 -3.82 -7.00 4.83
CA TYR A 136 -4.88 -6.07 5.19
C TYR A 136 -5.22 -5.17 4.00
N LEU A 137 -6.50 -5.17 3.62
CA LEU A 137 -7.06 -4.07 2.86
C LEU A 137 -6.95 -2.82 3.71
N HIS A 138 -6.61 -1.70 3.10
CA HIS A 138 -6.54 -0.45 3.82
C HIS A 138 -7.07 0.70 2.96
N GLN A 139 -7.53 1.75 3.64
CA GLN A 139 -8.15 2.91 3.03
C GLN A 139 -7.77 4.16 3.83
N VAL A 140 -7.47 5.26 3.14
CA VAL A 140 -7.30 6.57 3.78
C VAL A 140 -8.67 7.21 3.94
N SER A 141 -9.07 7.57 5.16
CA SER A 141 -10.30 8.33 5.39
C SER A 141 -10.20 9.74 4.79
N GLY A 142 -11.33 10.28 4.34
CA GLY A 142 -11.43 11.67 3.95
C GLY A 142 -11.12 12.63 5.10
N PHE A 143 -10.58 13.80 4.77
CA PHE A 143 -10.25 14.86 5.72
C PHE A 143 -10.25 16.22 5.02
N LYS A 144 -10.28 17.29 5.82
CA LYS A 144 -10.33 18.67 5.34
C LYS A 144 -9.41 19.60 6.10
N LEU A 145 -9.31 20.84 5.66
CA LEU A 145 -8.57 21.88 6.38
C LEU A 145 -9.16 22.15 7.78
N LYS A 146 -8.27 22.31 8.78
CA LYS A 146 -8.65 22.81 10.12
C LYS A 146 -8.93 24.30 10.08
N ASP A 147 -8.01 25.07 9.50
CA ASP A 147 -8.14 26.49 9.17
C ASP A 147 -8.29 26.62 7.65
N PRO A 148 -9.51 26.87 7.13
CA PRO A 148 -9.77 26.97 5.69
C PRO A 148 -9.07 28.14 5.00
N SER A 149 -8.53 29.11 5.76
CA SER A 149 -7.80 30.25 5.20
C SER A 149 -6.36 29.94 4.80
N LYS A 150 -5.83 28.78 5.24
CA LYS A 150 -4.45 28.36 5.02
C LYS A 150 -4.40 26.98 4.35
N PRO A 151 -3.36 26.69 3.56
CA PRO A 151 -3.14 25.34 3.07
C PRO A 151 -2.83 24.37 4.22
N GLY A 152 -3.01 23.08 3.97
CA GLY A 152 -2.73 22.00 4.91
C GLY A 152 -2.32 20.74 4.15
N HIS A 153 -1.67 19.80 4.83
CA HIS A 153 -1.14 18.62 4.17
C HIS A 153 -1.00 17.42 5.08
N ARG A 154 -0.93 16.25 4.43
CA ARG A 154 -0.51 14.98 4.99
C ARG A 154 0.54 14.40 4.07
N LYS A 155 1.77 14.26 4.54
CA LYS A 155 2.89 13.74 3.76
C LYS A 155 3.45 12.47 4.39
N ILE A 156 3.70 11.48 3.53
CA ILE A 156 4.15 10.17 3.96
C ILE A 156 5.38 9.70 3.19
N LEU A 157 6.19 8.90 3.88
CA LEU A 157 7.19 8.02 3.30
C LEU A 157 6.74 6.58 3.54
N ALA A 158 6.43 5.86 2.47
CA ALA A 158 6.02 4.47 2.50
C ALA A 158 7.18 3.56 2.07
N PHE A 159 7.32 2.44 2.79
CA PHE A 159 8.25 1.37 2.54
C PHE A 159 7.46 0.09 2.32
N PHE A 160 7.64 -0.53 1.15
CA PHE A 160 7.01 -1.79 0.83
C PHE A 160 8.07 -2.89 0.88
N LEU A 161 8.00 -3.74 1.90
CA LEU A 161 8.94 -4.85 2.09
C LEU A 161 8.65 -5.95 1.07
N ILE A 162 9.65 -6.28 0.28
CA ILE A 162 9.59 -7.39 -0.69
C ILE A 162 9.93 -8.69 0.04
N ASP A 163 9.23 -9.78 -0.32
CA ASP A 163 9.49 -11.14 0.17
C ASP A 163 11.00 -11.48 0.12
N PRO A 164 11.66 -11.68 1.28
CA PRO A 164 13.09 -12.00 1.32
C PRO A 164 13.45 -13.41 0.84
N SER A 165 12.46 -14.27 0.57
CA SER A 165 12.66 -15.58 -0.05
C SER A 165 13.04 -15.48 -1.53
N MET A 166 12.75 -14.34 -2.17
CA MET A 166 13.01 -14.09 -3.59
C MET A 166 13.73 -12.76 -3.78
N ARG A 167 14.31 -12.57 -4.97
CA ARG A 167 15.00 -11.34 -5.33
C ARG A 167 14.48 -10.81 -6.65
N ILE A 168 14.10 -9.54 -6.64
CA ILE A 168 13.66 -8.82 -7.84
C ILE A 168 14.73 -7.80 -8.29
N PRO A 169 14.76 -7.42 -9.57
CA PRO A 169 15.63 -6.33 -10.03
C PRO A 169 15.43 -5.06 -9.18
N SER A 170 16.52 -4.36 -8.88
CA SER A 170 16.51 -3.15 -8.04
C SER A 170 17.39 -2.07 -8.65
N THR A 171 17.35 -0.86 -8.07
CA THR A 171 18.23 0.26 -8.44
C THR A 171 19.73 -0.05 -8.30
N LYS A 172 20.11 -1.17 -7.66
CA LYS A 172 21.50 -1.67 -7.70
C LYS A 172 21.96 -2.05 -9.12
N VAL A 173 21.04 -2.54 -9.96
CA VAL A 173 21.35 -3.08 -11.30
C VAL A 173 20.60 -2.36 -12.42
N VAL A 174 19.54 -1.61 -12.08
CA VAL A 174 18.81 -0.78 -13.03
C VAL A 174 19.29 0.67 -12.87
N PRO A 175 19.94 1.27 -13.90
CA PRO A 175 20.39 2.66 -13.83
C PRO A 175 19.20 3.64 -13.86
N PRO A 176 19.43 4.94 -13.54
CA PRO A 176 18.42 5.98 -13.70
C PRO A 176 17.80 5.93 -15.11
N ARG A 177 16.48 5.79 -15.18
CA ARG A 177 15.76 5.66 -16.45
C ARG A 177 15.22 6.98 -17.00
N GLN A 178 15.26 8.04 -16.20
CA GLN A 178 14.89 9.38 -16.68
C GLN A 178 16.04 9.94 -17.51
N GLN A 179 15.73 10.25 -18.77
CA GLN A 179 16.70 10.74 -19.75
C GLN A 179 17.51 11.94 -19.24
N GLY A 180 16.87 12.91 -18.55
CA GLY A 180 17.55 14.09 -18.03
C GLY A 180 18.63 13.78 -16.99
N TRP A 181 18.34 12.91 -16.02
CA TRP A 181 19.31 12.50 -14.99
C TRP A 181 20.47 11.69 -15.57
N TRP A 182 20.18 10.86 -16.56
CA TRP A 182 21.21 10.12 -17.28
C TRP A 182 22.09 11.05 -18.10
N ALA A 183 21.50 12.01 -18.81
CA ALA A 183 22.21 12.98 -19.64
C ALA A 183 23.17 13.82 -18.79
N GLU A 184 22.71 14.30 -17.63
CA GLU A 184 23.55 15.00 -16.66
C GLU A 184 24.79 14.16 -16.29
N LYS A 185 24.59 12.87 -15.96
CA LYS A 185 25.69 11.98 -15.58
C LYS A 185 26.60 11.58 -16.72
N VAL A 186 26.10 11.47 -17.95
CA VAL A 186 26.91 11.18 -19.13
C VAL A 186 27.76 12.38 -19.51
N PHE A 187 27.21 13.58 -19.43
CA PHE A 187 27.94 14.81 -19.75
C PHE A 187 28.93 15.22 -18.65
N GLU A 188 28.88 14.61 -17.47
CA GLU A 188 29.96 14.67 -16.47
C GLU A 188 31.19 13.81 -16.85
N LEU A 189 31.07 12.86 -17.79
CA LEU A 189 32.19 12.00 -18.17
C LEU A 189 33.22 12.78 -19.02
N PRO A 190 34.53 12.54 -18.85
CA PRO A 190 35.59 13.27 -19.58
C PRO A 190 35.43 13.25 -21.11
N LEU A 191 34.87 12.16 -21.66
CA LEU A 191 34.66 12.02 -23.10
C LEU A 191 33.60 12.99 -23.66
N PHE A 192 32.62 13.39 -22.84
CA PHE A 192 31.49 14.21 -23.27
C PHE A 192 31.46 15.58 -22.59
N GLY A 193 32.29 15.81 -21.57
CA GLY A 193 32.35 17.06 -20.80
C GLY A 193 32.67 18.29 -21.64
N ASP A 194 33.60 18.17 -22.58
CA ASP A 194 34.09 19.27 -23.43
C ASP A 194 33.17 19.59 -24.62
N LEU A 195 32.09 18.82 -24.83
CA LEU A 195 31.17 19.09 -25.92
C LEU A 195 30.40 20.40 -25.70
N PRO A 196 30.24 21.25 -26.74
CA PRO A 196 29.38 22.42 -26.69
C PRO A 196 27.95 22.03 -26.30
N LEU A 197 27.26 22.91 -25.56
CA LEU A 197 25.90 22.66 -25.08
C LEU A 197 24.94 22.29 -26.23
N THR A 198 25.05 22.98 -27.38
CA THR A 198 24.23 22.70 -28.56
C THR A 198 24.40 21.26 -29.08
N ILE A 199 25.61 20.70 -29.00
CA ILE A 199 25.86 19.30 -29.40
C ILE A 199 25.31 18.33 -28.35
N LYS A 200 25.43 18.68 -27.06
CA LYS A 200 24.84 17.89 -25.97
C LYS A 200 23.32 17.82 -26.11
N ASP A 201 22.67 18.94 -26.38
CA ASP A 201 21.22 19.03 -26.59
C ASP A 201 20.78 18.18 -27.79
N CYS A 202 21.46 18.32 -28.94
CA CYS A 202 21.19 17.48 -30.11
C CYS A 202 21.37 15.98 -29.83
N LEU A 203 22.39 15.58 -29.05
CA LEU A 203 22.59 14.18 -28.69
C LEU A 203 21.42 13.66 -27.84
N VAL A 204 20.98 14.42 -26.83
CA VAL A 204 19.85 14.01 -25.98
C VAL A 204 18.58 13.83 -26.83
N GLU A 205 18.31 14.73 -27.78
CA GLU A 205 17.13 14.65 -28.65
C GLU A 205 17.14 13.42 -29.58
N HIS A 206 18.32 12.95 -30.00
CA HIS A 206 18.46 11.82 -30.93
C HIS A 206 18.62 10.46 -30.24
N ILE A 207 18.77 10.44 -28.92
CA ILE A 207 18.97 9.21 -28.15
C ILE A 207 17.60 8.62 -27.75
N GLU A 208 17.31 7.41 -28.22
CA GLU A 208 16.07 6.69 -27.89
C GLU A 208 16.04 6.11 -26.45
N TRP A 209 17.21 5.96 -25.82
CA TRP A 209 17.37 5.45 -24.47
C TRP A 209 18.34 6.30 -23.65
N PRO A 210 17.94 6.84 -22.48
CA PRO A 210 16.79 6.44 -21.68
C PRO A 210 15.47 7.10 -22.07
N MET A 211 14.39 6.61 -21.44
CA MET A 211 13.02 7.07 -21.69
C MET A 211 12.85 8.56 -21.36
N SER A 212 12.24 9.30 -22.30
CA SER A 212 11.87 10.71 -22.09
C SER A 212 10.82 10.85 -20.98
N LEU A 213 10.75 12.03 -20.35
CA LEU A 213 9.75 12.32 -19.32
C LEU A 213 8.32 12.18 -19.86
N GLN A 214 8.09 12.58 -21.10
CA GLN A 214 6.78 12.46 -21.74
C GLN A 214 6.38 10.99 -21.90
N LYS A 215 7.26 10.16 -22.46
CA LYS A 215 7.02 8.71 -22.58
C LYS A 215 6.84 8.04 -21.21
N ALA A 216 7.60 8.47 -20.20
CA ALA A 216 7.43 7.98 -18.83
C ALA A 216 6.05 8.31 -18.24
N LYS A 217 5.50 9.50 -18.54
CA LYS A 217 4.13 9.88 -18.15
C LYS A 217 3.09 9.04 -18.89
N GLU A 218 3.27 8.81 -20.18
CA GLU A 218 2.37 7.95 -20.99
C GLU A 218 2.36 6.51 -20.48
N GLU A 219 3.54 5.92 -20.23
CA GLU A 219 3.66 4.58 -19.66
C GLU A 219 3.10 4.51 -18.24
N ARG A 220 3.24 5.57 -17.42
CA ARG A 220 2.58 5.66 -16.11
C ARG A 220 1.07 5.58 -16.25
N LEU A 221 0.47 6.29 -17.22
CA LEU A 221 -0.98 6.26 -17.44
C LEU A 221 -1.46 4.87 -17.85
N LYS A 222 -0.77 4.21 -18.79
CA LYS A 222 -1.07 2.82 -19.17
C LYS A 222 -1.00 1.87 -17.97
N LEU A 223 0.02 2.04 -17.12
CA LEU A 223 0.18 1.23 -15.91
C LEU A 223 -0.93 1.51 -14.88
N MET A 224 -1.42 2.75 -14.79
CA MET A 224 -2.60 3.07 -13.96
C MET A 224 -3.86 2.40 -14.53
N GLU A 225 -4.09 2.48 -15.85
CA GLU A 225 -5.22 1.83 -16.52
C GLU A 225 -5.20 0.31 -16.36
N GLU A 226 -4.05 -0.35 -16.58
CA GLU A 226 -3.89 -1.80 -16.39
C GLU A 226 -4.24 -2.22 -14.96
N ARG A 227 -3.83 -1.41 -13.98
CA ARG A 227 -4.12 -1.64 -12.57
C ARG A 227 -5.60 -1.47 -12.26
N THR A 228 -6.26 -0.47 -12.81
CA THR A 228 -7.71 -0.28 -12.66
C THR A 228 -8.49 -1.42 -13.32
N ALA A 229 -8.15 -1.82 -14.55
CA ALA A 229 -8.90 -2.83 -15.30
C ALA A 229 -8.80 -4.24 -14.69
N LYS A 230 -7.61 -4.63 -14.18
CA LYS A 230 -7.45 -5.91 -13.46
C LYS A 230 -8.24 -5.97 -12.14
N ASN A 231 -8.58 -4.82 -11.54
CA ASN A 231 -9.45 -4.78 -10.36
C ASN A 231 -10.89 -5.18 -10.71
N GLU A 232 -11.39 -4.81 -11.89
CA GLU A 232 -12.77 -5.11 -12.32
C GLU A 232 -12.99 -6.62 -12.53
N ASP A 233 -12.01 -7.34 -13.08
CA ASP A 233 -12.11 -8.79 -13.32
C ASP A 233 -11.97 -9.63 -12.02
N VAL A 234 -11.15 -9.19 -11.07
CA VAL A 234 -10.91 -9.88 -9.78
C VAL A 234 -12.03 -9.61 -8.76
N SER A 235 -12.78 -8.52 -8.92
CA SER A 235 -13.96 -8.15 -8.12
C SER A 235 -15.03 -9.26 -8.02
N SER A 236 -15.06 -10.19 -9.00
CA SER A 236 -16.07 -11.24 -9.08
C SER A 236 -15.93 -12.39 -8.07
N SER A 237 -14.81 -12.51 -7.34
CA SER A 237 -14.64 -13.56 -6.33
C SER A 237 -13.91 -13.06 -5.08
N HIS A 238 -14.69 -12.79 -4.02
CA HIS A 238 -14.25 -12.49 -2.65
C HIS A 238 -13.55 -11.15 -2.43
N PHE A 239 -14.37 -10.09 -2.44
CA PHE A 239 -14.09 -8.70 -2.03
C PHE A 239 -13.41 -7.83 -3.10
N GLU A 240 -13.97 -6.63 -3.26
CA GLU A 240 -13.45 -5.51 -4.05
C GLU A 240 -11.99 -5.20 -3.63
N GLN A 241 -11.02 -5.86 -4.25
CA GLN A 241 -9.61 -5.56 -4.12
C GLN A 241 -9.25 -4.53 -5.18
N GLU A 242 -9.14 -3.25 -4.79
CA GLU A 242 -8.41 -2.32 -5.62
C GLU A 242 -6.90 -2.52 -5.40
N PHE A 243 -6.13 -2.56 -6.48
CA PHE A 243 -4.66 -2.58 -6.42
C PHE A 243 -4.14 -1.16 -6.64
N ASN A 244 -3.74 -0.49 -5.57
CA ASN A 244 -3.13 0.83 -5.64
C ASN A 244 -1.81 0.81 -4.88
N LEU A 245 -0.75 1.33 -5.51
CA LEU A 245 0.43 1.74 -4.74
C LEU A 245 0.08 3.08 -4.11
N CYS A 246 -0.47 3.13 -2.90
CA CYS A 246 -0.96 4.33 -2.17
C CYS A 246 -1.41 5.44 -3.13
N GLU A 247 -2.69 5.54 -3.49
CA GLU A 247 -3.33 6.51 -4.41
C GLU A 247 -2.58 7.81 -4.80
N TYR A 248 -2.91 8.31 -6.00
CA TYR A 248 -2.39 9.48 -6.77
C TYR A 248 -1.43 9.17 -7.93
#